data_AF-A0A1J5RAX3-F1
#
_entry.id   AF-A0A1J5RAX3-F1
#
_cell.length_a   1.000
_cell.length_b   1.000
_cell.length_c   1.000
_cell.angle_alpha   90.00
_cell.angle_beta   90.00
_cell.angle_gamma   90.00
#
_symmetry.space_group_name_H-M   'P 1'
#
loop_
_entity.id
_entity.type
_entity.pdbx_description
1 polymer ?
#
loop_
_entity_poly.entity_id
_entity_poly.type
_entity_poly.pdbx_seq_one_letter_code
_entity_poly.pdbx_strand_id
1 'polypeptide(L)'
;MDIGFNGKLAVTGAAGELGSVLRAALASSGVSVLSLDIREPRLLHDNESFVRCDLADADATLQALRGAGAVVHLGGISTAAPFAEILAANVNGSYHVFEAARRHRIGRVVYASSNHVSGYYRSTQRVRPDMPHRPDSFYGLSKAFAEDLAQLYWDKYGVESVGLRIGSCFDRPSDRRMLKTWLSHRDFVRLVDRALHAPNVEHTVVYGVSNNSQTYWDRDPGNVLGFVPLDAAVADPELDAAGPEPAWQGGAFVDIDETAL
;
A
#
# COMPACT_ATOMS: atom_id res chain seq x y z
N MET A 1 -21.41 1.00 -0.88
CA MET A 1 -20.40 -0.07 -0.95
C MET A 1 -20.61 -0.90 0.29
N ASP A 2 -21.02 -2.15 0.13
CA ASP A 2 -21.06 -3.10 1.25
C ASP A 2 -19.68 -3.74 1.30
N ILE A 3 -18.96 -3.59 2.41
CA ILE A 3 -17.59 -4.12 2.53
C ILE A 3 -17.56 -5.65 2.53
N GLY A 4 -18.70 -6.34 2.62
CA GLY A 4 -18.74 -7.81 2.62
C GLY A 4 -18.16 -8.43 3.90
N PHE A 5 -17.81 -7.61 4.89
CA PHE A 5 -17.28 -8.02 6.19
C PHE A 5 -18.15 -7.45 7.32
N ASN A 6 -18.35 -8.23 8.39
CA ASN A 6 -19.02 -7.75 9.59
C ASN A 6 -18.07 -6.81 10.37
N GLY A 7 -18.41 -5.53 10.49
CA GLY A 7 -17.69 -4.56 11.33
C GLY A 7 -17.33 -3.27 10.60
N LYS A 8 -16.42 -2.47 11.18
CA LYS A 8 -15.90 -1.26 10.54
C LYS A 8 -14.75 -1.59 9.58
N LEU A 9 -14.57 -0.78 8.54
CA LEU A 9 -13.34 -0.77 7.75
C LEU A 9 -12.29 0.09 8.49
N ALA A 10 -11.24 -0.55 9.00
CA ALA A 10 -10.15 0.17 9.65
C ALA A 10 -9.16 0.68 8.60
N VAL A 11 -8.72 1.93 8.71
CA VAL A 11 -7.71 2.55 7.84
C VAL A 11 -6.59 3.07 8.74
N THR A 12 -5.41 2.44 8.69
CA THR A 12 -4.22 2.97 9.38
C THR A 12 -3.49 3.95 8.47
N GLY A 13 -2.75 4.92 9.03
CA GLY A 13 -2.15 5.98 8.21
C GLY A 13 -3.21 6.93 7.65
N ALA A 14 -4.34 7.03 8.35
CA ALA A 14 -5.53 7.74 7.92
C ALA A 14 -5.30 9.24 7.70
N ALA A 15 -4.35 9.86 8.40
CA ALA A 15 -4.00 11.26 8.25
C ALA A 15 -2.90 11.50 7.18
N GLY A 16 -2.39 10.44 6.55
CA GLY A 16 -1.51 10.52 5.39
C GLY A 16 -2.24 10.91 4.11
N GLU A 17 -1.49 11.14 3.03
CA GLU A 17 -2.03 11.57 1.73
C GLU A 17 -2.99 10.51 1.16
N LEU A 18 -2.52 9.27 0.99
CA LEU A 18 -3.36 8.18 0.47
C LEU A 18 -4.48 7.79 1.43
N GLY A 19 -4.25 7.90 2.75
CA GLY A 19 -5.29 7.74 3.74
C GLY A 19 -6.43 8.75 3.55
N SER A 20 -6.08 10.01 3.35
CA SER A 20 -7.06 11.09 3.11
C SER A 20 -7.82 10.88 1.80
N VAL A 21 -7.14 10.47 0.73
CA VAL A 21 -7.76 10.13 -0.57
C VAL A 21 -8.78 9.00 -0.42
N LEU A 22 -8.37 7.90 0.23
CA LEU A 22 -9.25 6.75 0.42
C LEU A 22 -10.47 7.10 1.29
N ARG A 23 -10.24 7.80 2.40
CA ARG A 23 -11.31 8.18 3.34
C ARG A 23 -12.32 9.12 2.71
N ALA A 24 -11.86 10.10 1.91
CA ALA A 24 -12.75 10.98 1.16
C ALA A 24 -13.63 10.20 0.17
N ALA A 25 -13.06 9.21 -0.53
CA ALA A 25 -13.83 8.35 -1.43
C ALA A 25 -14.83 7.43 -0.69
N LEU A 26 -14.50 7.01 0.54
CA LEU A 26 -15.37 6.20 1.38
C LEU A 26 -16.47 7.01 2.09
N ALA A 27 -16.34 8.34 2.20
CA ALA A 27 -17.31 9.20 2.90
C ALA A 27 -18.75 9.03 2.36
N SER A 28 -18.91 8.89 1.05
CA SER A 28 -20.22 8.72 0.39
C SER A 28 -20.62 7.25 0.22
N SER A 29 -19.83 6.30 0.71
CA SER A 29 -20.00 4.87 0.41
C SER A 29 -20.95 4.14 1.36
N GLY A 30 -21.36 4.78 2.47
CA GLY A 30 -22.16 4.18 3.54
C GLY A 30 -21.38 3.25 4.48
N VAL A 31 -20.10 3.00 4.19
CA VAL A 31 -19.21 2.16 5.00
C VAL A 31 -18.86 2.85 6.31
N SER A 32 -18.96 2.19 7.45
CA SER A 32 -18.43 2.74 8.70
C SER A 32 -16.91 2.62 8.74
N VAL A 33 -16.22 3.75 8.86
CA VAL A 33 -14.75 3.82 8.82
C VAL A 33 -14.20 4.03 10.23
N LEU A 34 -13.13 3.30 10.55
CA LEU A 34 -12.30 3.54 11.73
C LEU A 34 -10.91 4.01 11.27
N SER A 35 -10.59 5.27 11.51
CA SER A 35 -9.30 5.86 11.17
C SER A 35 -8.31 5.75 12.33
N LEU A 36 -7.13 5.21 12.03
CA LEU A 36 -6.01 5.08 12.96
C LEU A 36 -4.80 5.83 12.42
N ASP A 37 -4.22 6.69 13.23
CA ASP A 37 -2.99 7.41 12.91
C ASP A 37 -2.38 8.01 14.19
N ILE A 38 -1.09 8.34 14.16
CA ILE A 38 -0.44 9.09 15.26
C ILE A 38 -0.90 10.55 15.30
N ARG A 39 -1.47 11.07 14.20
CA ARG A 39 -2.04 12.41 14.07
C ARG A 39 -3.52 12.35 13.76
N GLU A 40 -4.28 13.28 14.31
CA GLU A 40 -5.69 13.39 13.96
C GLU A 40 -5.87 13.87 12.51
N PRO A 41 -6.74 13.24 11.72
CA PRO A 41 -7.18 13.76 10.44
C PRO A 41 -7.66 15.21 10.48
N ARG A 42 -7.39 15.98 9.43
CA ARG A 42 -7.90 17.37 9.31
C ARG A 42 -9.43 17.45 9.23
N LEU A 43 -10.06 16.41 8.70
CA LEU A 43 -11.50 16.28 8.54
C LEU A 43 -11.89 14.85 8.93
N LEU A 44 -12.97 14.71 9.70
CA LEU A 44 -13.65 13.44 9.94
C LEU A 44 -15.02 13.49 9.26
N HIS A 45 -15.37 12.43 8.55
CA HIS A 45 -16.66 12.30 7.87
C HIS A 45 -17.75 11.72 8.81
N ASP A 46 -19.02 11.88 8.45
CA ASP A 46 -20.14 11.46 9.32
C ASP A 46 -20.15 9.94 9.60
N ASN A 47 -19.66 9.13 8.67
CA ASN A 47 -19.56 7.67 8.77
C ASN A 47 -18.25 7.20 9.43
N GLU A 48 -17.48 8.11 10.01
CA GLU A 48 -16.10 7.87 10.43
C GLU A 48 -15.88 8.12 11.92
N SER A 49 -14.99 7.32 12.51
CA SER A 49 -14.46 7.51 13.86
C SER A 49 -12.94 7.49 13.84
N PHE A 50 -12.29 8.22 14.76
CA PHE A 50 -10.83 8.29 14.85
C PHE A 50 -10.31 7.73 16.18
N VAL A 51 -9.20 7.02 16.12
CA VAL A 51 -8.40 6.59 17.27
C VAL A 51 -6.95 6.97 17.02
N ARG A 52 -6.36 7.78 17.91
CA ARG A 52 -4.93 8.02 17.89
C ARG A 52 -4.20 6.74 18.27
N CYS A 53 -3.35 6.23 17.40
CA CYS A 53 -2.66 4.96 17.61
C CYS A 53 -1.26 5.02 16.97
N ASP A 54 -0.24 4.75 17.78
CA ASP A 54 1.09 4.43 17.28
C ASP A 54 1.17 2.93 17.02
N LEU A 55 1.47 2.55 15.79
CA LEU A 55 1.55 1.14 15.41
C LEU A 55 2.72 0.42 16.08
N ALA A 56 3.72 1.13 16.62
CA ALA A 56 4.77 0.52 17.43
C ALA A 56 4.27 0.03 18.81
N ASP A 57 3.10 0.51 19.27
CA ASP A 57 2.45 0.02 20.49
C ASP A 57 1.53 -1.17 20.15
N ALA A 58 1.97 -2.36 20.55
CA ALA A 58 1.27 -3.61 20.27
C ALA A 58 -0.12 -3.66 20.92
N ASP A 59 -0.24 -3.21 22.17
CA ASP A 59 -1.49 -3.27 22.93
C ASP A 59 -2.49 -2.24 22.41
N ALA A 60 -2.02 -1.01 22.13
CA ALA A 60 -2.85 0.03 21.51
C ALA A 60 -3.37 -0.41 20.15
N THR A 61 -2.50 -0.96 19.29
CA THR A 61 -2.89 -1.47 17.97
C THR A 61 -3.92 -2.59 18.07
N LEU A 62 -3.68 -3.55 18.97
CA LEU A 62 -4.60 -4.65 19.22
C LEU A 62 -5.97 -4.16 19.70
N GLN A 63 -6.03 -3.21 20.65
CA GLN A 63 -7.31 -2.71 21.14
C GLN A 63 -8.03 -1.86 20.08
N ALA A 64 -7.29 -1.02 19.35
CA ALA A 64 -7.87 -0.14 18.35
C ALA A 64 -8.52 -0.93 17.20
N LEU A 65 -7.96 -2.06 16.81
CA LEU A 65 -8.51 -2.91 15.74
C LEU A 65 -9.62 -3.87 16.18
N ARG A 66 -10.05 -3.82 17.46
CA ARG A 66 -11.16 -4.65 17.95
C ARG A 66 -12.46 -4.31 17.22
N GLY A 67 -13.11 -5.31 16.64
CA GLY A 67 -14.39 -5.16 15.94
C GLY A 67 -14.29 -4.61 14.51
N ALA A 68 -13.08 -4.45 13.97
CA ALA A 68 -12.89 -4.21 12.55
C ALA A 68 -13.26 -5.47 11.74
N GLY A 69 -13.95 -5.28 10.62
CA GLY A 69 -14.26 -6.36 9.67
C GLY A 69 -13.13 -6.59 8.67
N ALA A 70 -12.45 -5.51 8.27
CA ALA A 70 -11.27 -5.52 7.41
C ALA A 70 -10.35 -4.34 7.75
N VAL A 71 -9.09 -4.42 7.31
CA VAL A 71 -8.08 -3.37 7.48
C VAL A 71 -7.50 -2.97 6.13
N VAL A 72 -7.41 -1.66 5.89
CA VAL A 72 -6.53 -1.05 4.88
C VAL A 72 -5.33 -0.43 5.59
N HIS A 73 -4.19 -1.11 5.54
CA HIS A 73 -2.97 -0.74 6.25
C HIS A 73 -2.08 0.17 5.39
N LEU A 74 -2.27 1.49 5.52
CA LEU A 74 -1.43 2.53 4.88
C LEU A 74 -0.45 3.19 5.87
N GLY A 75 -0.45 2.76 7.12
CA GLY A 75 0.37 3.33 8.20
C GLY A 75 1.82 2.89 8.13
N GLY A 76 2.70 3.71 8.69
CA GLY A 76 4.15 3.53 8.65
C GLY A 76 4.84 4.68 7.94
N ILE A 77 6.17 4.60 7.85
CA ILE A 77 7.02 5.52 7.11
C ILE A 77 7.02 5.10 5.63
N SER A 78 6.85 6.07 4.73
CA SER A 78 6.71 5.87 3.29
C SER A 78 7.93 6.32 2.45
N THR A 79 9.01 6.72 3.11
CA THR A 79 10.25 7.22 2.50
C THR A 79 11.47 6.58 3.17
N ALA A 80 12.66 6.83 2.63
CA ALA A 80 13.90 6.51 3.34
C ALA A 80 13.95 7.21 4.71
N ALA A 81 14.40 6.47 5.73
CA ALA A 81 14.52 6.93 7.11
C ALA A 81 15.51 6.03 7.86
N PRO A 82 16.03 6.45 9.03
CA PRO A 82 16.91 5.62 9.85
C PRO A 82 16.29 4.26 10.17
N PHE A 83 17.12 3.21 10.20
CA PHE A 83 16.65 1.83 10.35
C PHE A 83 15.79 1.62 11.61
N ALA A 84 16.13 2.27 12.73
CA ALA A 84 15.36 2.14 13.98
C ALA A 84 13.92 2.66 13.85
N GLU A 85 13.72 3.74 13.11
CA GLU A 85 12.38 4.30 12.85
C GLU A 85 11.58 3.39 11.92
N ILE A 86 12.21 2.87 10.86
CA ILE A 86 11.62 1.89 9.95
C ILE A 86 11.23 0.61 10.69
N LEU A 87 12.09 0.11 11.58
CA LEU A 87 11.84 -1.08 12.39
C LEU A 87 10.60 -0.88 13.28
N ALA A 88 10.51 0.26 13.96
CA ALA A 88 9.38 0.57 14.83
C ALA A 88 8.06 0.75 14.03
N ALA A 89 8.07 1.62 13.02
CA ALA A 89 6.84 2.01 12.34
C ALA A 89 6.36 0.98 11.31
N ASN A 90 7.27 0.32 10.58
CA ASN A 90 6.92 -0.55 9.47
C ASN A 90 6.99 -2.03 9.87
N VAL A 91 8.11 -2.49 10.43
CA VAL A 91 8.29 -3.92 10.75
C VAL A 91 7.40 -4.31 11.94
N ASN A 92 7.56 -3.66 13.08
CA ASN A 92 6.73 -3.93 14.27
C ASN A 92 5.28 -3.54 14.00
N GLY A 93 5.04 -2.39 13.36
CA GLY A 93 3.70 -1.93 13.01
C GLY A 93 2.92 -2.92 12.14
N SER A 94 3.53 -3.45 11.07
CA SER A 94 2.88 -4.49 10.26
C SER A 94 2.66 -5.77 11.06
N TYR A 95 3.62 -6.22 11.87
CA TYR A 95 3.44 -7.36 12.75
C TYR A 95 2.23 -7.20 13.69
N HIS A 96 2.08 -6.03 14.33
CA HIS A 96 0.97 -5.76 15.24
C HIS A 96 -0.38 -5.74 14.51
N VAL A 97 -0.45 -5.21 13.29
CA VAL A 97 -1.68 -5.23 12.48
C VAL A 97 -2.08 -6.67 12.12
N PHE A 98 -1.14 -7.49 11.65
CA PHE A 98 -1.41 -8.90 11.32
C PHE A 98 -1.77 -9.73 12.55
N GLU A 99 -1.11 -9.48 13.68
CA GLU A 99 -1.44 -10.16 14.93
C GLU A 99 -2.82 -9.76 15.47
N ALA A 100 -3.19 -8.49 15.36
CA ALA A 100 -4.54 -8.03 15.68
C ALA A 100 -5.59 -8.66 14.75
N ALA A 101 -5.29 -8.75 13.45
CA ALA A 101 -6.16 -9.42 12.48
C ALA A 101 -6.41 -10.87 12.86
N ARG A 102 -5.35 -11.62 13.20
CA ARG A 102 -5.43 -13.00 13.67
C ARG A 102 -6.26 -13.13 14.96
N ARG A 103 -6.00 -12.28 15.95
CA ARG A 103 -6.65 -12.36 17.28
C ARG A 103 -8.13 -11.98 17.26
N HIS A 104 -8.51 -11.01 16.43
CA HIS A 104 -9.89 -10.54 16.31
C HIS A 104 -10.67 -11.18 15.16
N ARG A 105 -10.03 -12.07 14.39
CA ARG A 105 -10.61 -12.72 13.20
C ARG A 105 -11.11 -11.69 12.17
N ILE A 106 -10.29 -10.67 11.94
CA ILE A 106 -10.53 -9.69 10.87
C ILE A 106 -10.48 -10.45 9.55
N GLY A 107 -11.48 -10.22 8.69
CA GLY A 107 -11.67 -11.01 7.48
C GLY A 107 -10.57 -10.80 6.43
N ARG A 108 -9.99 -9.59 6.36
CA ARG A 108 -8.97 -9.27 5.35
C ARG A 108 -8.06 -8.11 5.75
N VAL A 109 -6.79 -8.20 5.36
CA VAL A 109 -5.81 -7.11 5.43
C VAL A 109 -5.35 -6.71 4.02
N VAL A 110 -5.77 -5.54 3.54
CA VAL A 110 -5.19 -4.89 2.36
C VAL A 110 -4.06 -3.98 2.84
N TYR A 111 -2.83 -4.16 2.37
CA TYR A 111 -1.70 -3.40 2.88
C TYR A 111 -0.91 -2.70 1.77
N ALA A 112 -0.41 -1.51 2.08
CA ALA A 112 0.48 -0.77 1.21
C ALA A 112 1.88 -1.40 1.26
N SER A 113 2.14 -2.29 0.31
CA SER A 113 3.50 -2.62 -0.13
C SER A 113 4.02 -1.47 -1.03
N SER A 114 5.13 -1.68 -1.73
CA SER A 114 5.75 -0.65 -2.54
C SER A 114 6.47 -1.22 -3.76
N ASN A 115 6.50 -0.44 -4.84
CA ASN A 115 7.40 -0.71 -5.96
C ASN A 115 8.89 -0.78 -5.52
N HIS A 116 9.24 -0.13 -4.40
CA HIS A 116 10.56 -0.14 -3.79
C HIS A 116 11.01 -1.53 -3.30
N VAL A 117 10.09 -2.49 -3.10
CA VAL A 117 10.42 -3.93 -2.89
C VAL A 117 11.20 -4.51 -4.08
N SER A 118 10.97 -3.96 -5.27
CA SER A 118 11.61 -4.33 -6.54
C SER A 118 12.52 -3.22 -7.11
N GLY A 119 12.97 -2.30 -6.27
CA GLY A 119 13.66 -1.09 -6.71
C GLY A 119 14.96 -1.32 -7.50
N TYR A 120 15.77 -2.32 -7.13
CA TYR A 120 17.02 -2.67 -7.81
C TYR A 120 16.83 -3.60 -9.03
N TYR A 121 15.63 -3.73 -9.59
CA TYR A 121 15.50 -4.25 -10.95
C TYR A 121 15.83 -3.17 -11.98
N ARG A 122 16.40 -3.59 -13.12
CA ARG A 122 16.70 -2.68 -14.23
C ARG A 122 15.39 -2.15 -14.84
N SER A 123 15.37 -0.89 -15.26
CA SER A 123 14.20 -0.31 -15.93
C SER A 123 13.86 -0.98 -17.28
N THR A 124 14.84 -1.66 -17.88
CA THR A 124 14.66 -2.47 -19.10
C THR A 124 14.04 -3.84 -18.85
N GLN A 125 13.83 -4.23 -17.60
CA GLN A 125 13.35 -5.56 -17.22
C GLN A 125 11.87 -5.49 -16.83
N ARG A 126 11.04 -6.36 -17.42
CA ARG A 126 9.68 -6.61 -16.95
C ARG A 126 9.73 -7.41 -15.64
N VAL A 127 9.06 -6.94 -14.60
CA VAL A 127 9.04 -7.55 -13.27
C VAL A 127 7.64 -8.03 -12.92
N ARG A 128 7.56 -9.20 -12.31
CA ARG A 128 6.32 -9.78 -11.77
C ARG A 128 6.35 -9.83 -10.25
N PRO A 129 5.18 -9.83 -9.59
CA PRO A 129 5.08 -9.98 -8.14
C PRO A 129 5.83 -11.18 -7.55
N ASP A 130 5.83 -12.34 -8.25
CA ASP A 130 6.46 -13.61 -7.85
C ASP A 130 7.98 -13.65 -8.03
N MET A 131 8.57 -12.59 -8.61
CA MET A 131 10.02 -12.51 -8.73
C MET A 131 10.67 -12.16 -7.39
N PRO A 132 11.93 -12.58 -7.14
CA PRO A 132 12.64 -12.28 -5.91
C PRO A 132 12.65 -10.78 -5.59
N HIS A 133 12.48 -10.43 -4.31
CA HIS A 133 12.63 -9.05 -3.87
C HIS A 133 14.04 -8.53 -4.15
N ARG A 134 14.13 -7.25 -4.51
CA ARG A 134 15.38 -6.51 -4.69
C ARG A 134 15.19 -5.09 -4.15
N PRO A 135 15.03 -4.95 -2.82
CA PRO A 135 14.66 -3.67 -2.21
C PRO A 135 15.78 -2.65 -2.37
N ASP A 136 15.40 -1.39 -2.63
CA ASP A 136 16.35 -0.29 -2.86
C ASP A 136 16.67 0.56 -1.62
N SER A 137 16.06 0.23 -0.48
CA SER A 137 16.09 1.03 0.75
C SER A 137 15.66 0.19 1.96
N PHE A 138 15.89 0.66 3.19
CA PHE A 138 15.33 0.12 4.42
C PHE A 138 13.80 0.19 4.38
N TYR A 139 13.26 1.26 3.78
CA TYR A 139 11.84 1.34 3.48
C TYR A 139 11.38 0.18 2.58
N GLY A 140 12.03 -0.02 1.42
CA GLY A 140 11.73 -1.13 0.51
C GLY A 140 11.87 -2.50 1.19
N LEU A 141 12.90 -2.67 2.02
CA LEU A 141 13.14 -3.89 2.80
C LEU A 141 12.02 -4.15 3.82
N SER A 142 11.54 -3.10 4.50
CA SER A 142 10.43 -3.24 5.45
C SER A 142 9.12 -3.66 4.77
N LYS A 143 8.91 -3.25 3.52
CA LYS A 143 7.75 -3.68 2.73
C LYS A 143 7.90 -5.10 2.22
N ALA A 144 9.11 -5.55 1.90
CA ALA A 144 9.41 -6.95 1.63
C ALA A 144 9.10 -7.84 2.85
N PHE A 145 9.50 -7.41 4.05
CA PHE A 145 9.14 -8.08 5.29
C PHE A 145 7.62 -8.21 5.48
N ALA A 146 6.86 -7.15 5.17
CA ALA A 146 5.40 -7.19 5.29
C ALA A 146 4.76 -8.19 4.30
N GLU A 147 5.31 -8.34 3.09
CA GLU A 147 4.87 -9.36 2.13
C GLU A 147 5.12 -10.78 2.67
N ASP A 148 6.32 -11.06 3.17
CA ASP A 148 6.68 -12.38 3.72
C ASP A 148 5.89 -12.70 5.01
N LEU A 149 5.67 -11.69 5.86
CA LEU A 149 4.83 -11.79 7.04
C LEU A 149 3.39 -12.17 6.65
N ALA A 150 2.84 -11.51 5.63
CA ALA A 150 1.49 -11.76 5.15
C ALA A 150 1.34 -13.18 4.58
N GLN A 151 2.32 -13.65 3.80
CA GLN A 151 2.38 -15.05 3.33
C GLN A 151 2.38 -16.04 4.52
N LEU A 152 3.24 -15.81 5.51
CA LEU A 152 3.28 -16.64 6.72
C LEU A 152 1.93 -16.68 7.45
N TYR A 153 1.26 -15.53 7.59
CA TYR A 153 -0.02 -15.43 8.28
C TYR A 153 -1.17 -16.09 7.52
N TRP A 154 -1.10 -16.10 6.19
CA TRP A 154 -1.99 -16.92 5.36
C TRP A 154 -1.73 -18.41 5.58
N ASP A 155 -0.51 -18.90 5.32
CA ASP A 155 -0.20 -20.34 5.36
C ASP A 155 -0.43 -20.96 6.73
N LYS A 156 -0.18 -20.19 7.79
CA LYS A 156 -0.23 -20.69 9.17
C LYS A 156 -1.57 -20.45 9.86
N TYR A 157 -2.25 -19.33 9.55
CA TYR A 157 -3.42 -18.88 10.30
C TYR A 157 -4.63 -18.54 9.44
N GLY A 158 -4.52 -18.59 8.11
CA GLY A 158 -5.61 -18.30 7.17
C GLY A 158 -6.02 -16.83 7.15
N VAL A 159 -5.12 -15.89 7.49
CA VAL A 159 -5.43 -14.45 7.39
C VAL A 159 -5.31 -14.02 5.93
N GLU A 160 -6.45 -13.78 5.27
CA GLU A 160 -6.47 -13.29 3.89
C GLU A 160 -5.81 -11.91 3.79
N SER A 161 -4.99 -11.71 2.77
CA SER A 161 -4.28 -10.45 2.57
C SER A 161 -4.01 -10.11 1.11
N VAL A 162 -4.00 -8.80 0.82
CA VAL A 162 -3.66 -8.27 -0.50
C VAL A 162 -2.61 -7.18 -0.36
N GLY A 163 -1.41 -7.44 -0.88
CA GLY A 163 -0.30 -6.50 -0.92
C GLY A 163 -0.34 -5.65 -2.18
N LEU A 164 -0.41 -4.34 -2.03
CA LEU A 164 -0.39 -3.40 -3.15
C LEU A 164 1.02 -2.82 -3.28
N ARG A 165 1.83 -3.28 -4.24
CA ARG A 165 3.09 -2.63 -4.61
C ARG A 165 2.78 -1.32 -5.35
N ILE A 166 2.48 -0.27 -4.58
CA ILE A 166 2.08 1.04 -5.09
C ILE A 166 3.26 1.63 -5.89
N GLY A 167 2.99 2.09 -7.12
CA GLY A 167 3.92 2.85 -7.93
C GLY A 167 4.07 4.29 -7.42
N SER A 168 3.73 5.27 -8.27
CA SER A 168 3.72 6.69 -7.92
C SER A 168 2.28 7.18 -7.84
N CYS A 169 1.70 7.19 -6.64
CA CYS A 169 0.30 7.56 -6.45
C CYS A 169 0.14 9.05 -6.12
N PHE A 170 -0.16 9.85 -7.14
CA PHE A 170 -0.25 11.32 -7.06
C PHE A 170 -1.34 11.86 -8.00
N ASP A 171 -1.66 13.15 -7.90
CA ASP A 171 -2.64 13.81 -8.78
C ASP A 171 -2.26 13.72 -10.27
N ARG A 172 -0.97 13.84 -10.58
CA ARG A 172 -0.43 13.71 -11.95
C ARG A 172 1.04 13.29 -11.93
N PRO A 173 1.57 12.72 -13.01
CA PRO A 173 3.01 12.50 -13.17
C PRO A 173 3.79 13.82 -13.08
N SER A 174 4.92 13.81 -12.39
CA SER A 174 5.82 14.97 -12.25
C SER A 174 7.22 14.75 -12.81
N ASP A 175 7.56 13.51 -13.20
CA ASP A 175 8.84 13.16 -13.79
C ASP A 175 8.69 12.02 -14.81
N ARG A 176 9.76 11.78 -15.58
CA ARG A 176 9.82 10.75 -16.64
C ARG A 176 9.51 9.35 -16.12
N ARG A 177 9.93 9.01 -14.89
CA ARG A 177 9.69 7.69 -14.31
C ARG A 177 8.21 7.52 -13.99
N MET A 178 7.54 8.56 -13.50
CA MET A 178 6.11 8.54 -13.20
C MET A 178 5.26 8.26 -14.43
N LEU A 179 5.69 8.61 -15.64
CA LEU A 179 4.99 8.19 -16.87
C LEU A 179 4.81 6.67 -16.96
N LYS A 180 5.67 5.87 -16.31
CA LYS A 180 5.60 4.41 -16.26
C LYS A 180 5.02 3.85 -14.96
N THR A 181 5.19 4.58 -13.86
CA THR A 181 4.84 4.11 -12.51
C THR A 181 3.58 4.75 -11.93
N TRP A 182 2.99 5.75 -12.59
CA TRP A 182 1.87 6.51 -12.05
C TRP A 182 0.64 5.65 -11.76
N LEU A 183 0.03 5.91 -10.61
CA LEU A 183 -1.26 5.41 -10.19
C LEU A 183 -2.12 6.62 -9.85
N SER A 184 -3.24 6.81 -10.55
CA SER A 184 -4.14 7.91 -10.21
C SER A 184 -4.83 7.64 -8.86
N HIS A 185 -5.26 8.70 -8.18
CA HIS A 185 -6.09 8.56 -6.96
C HIS A 185 -7.37 7.76 -7.20
N ARG A 186 -8.00 7.92 -8.37
CA ARG A 186 -9.20 7.19 -8.76
C ARG A 186 -8.91 5.69 -8.92
N ASP A 187 -7.83 5.34 -9.60
CA ASP A 187 -7.43 3.95 -9.80
C ASP A 187 -6.92 3.32 -8.50
N PHE A 188 -6.26 4.08 -7.63
CA PHE A 188 -5.90 3.63 -6.28
C PHE A 188 -7.14 3.22 -5.47
N VAL A 189 -8.16 4.07 -5.40
CA VAL A 189 -9.40 3.76 -4.68
C VAL A 189 -10.08 2.52 -5.26
N ARG A 190 -10.13 2.40 -6.61
CA ARG A 190 -10.69 1.22 -7.28
C ARG A 190 -9.86 -0.03 -7.03
N LEU A 191 -8.54 0.07 -6.95
CA LEU A 191 -7.67 -1.06 -6.62
C LEU A 191 -7.91 -1.53 -5.19
N VAL A 192 -8.02 -0.61 -4.23
CA VAL A 192 -8.38 -0.95 -2.84
C VAL A 192 -9.76 -1.61 -2.76
N ASP A 193 -10.75 -1.07 -3.49
CA ASP A 193 -12.08 -1.69 -3.60
C ASP A 193 -11.99 -3.13 -4.14
N ARG A 194 -11.26 -3.35 -5.24
CA ARG A 194 -11.07 -4.71 -5.77
C ARG A 194 -10.33 -5.63 -4.80
N ALA A 195 -9.32 -5.12 -4.10
CA ALA A 195 -8.59 -5.88 -3.08
C ALA A 195 -9.49 -6.28 -1.89
N LEU A 196 -10.43 -5.42 -1.50
CA LEU A 196 -11.39 -5.73 -0.43
C LEU A 196 -12.43 -6.77 -0.84
N HIS A 197 -12.90 -6.74 -2.10
CA HIS A 197 -14.08 -7.53 -2.51
C HIS A 197 -13.79 -8.72 -3.43
N ALA A 198 -12.56 -8.88 -3.93
CA ALA A 198 -12.22 -10.03 -4.76
C ALA A 198 -12.42 -11.35 -3.97
N PRO A 199 -13.01 -12.39 -4.58
CA PRO A 199 -13.15 -13.70 -3.94
C PRO A 199 -11.81 -14.44 -3.89
N ASN A 200 -11.59 -15.25 -2.86
CA ASN A 200 -10.46 -16.19 -2.74
C ASN A 200 -9.09 -15.54 -3.01
N VAL A 201 -8.78 -14.45 -2.31
CA VAL A 201 -7.51 -13.74 -2.51
C VAL A 201 -6.34 -14.44 -1.85
N GLU A 202 -6.61 -15.34 -0.90
CA GLU A 202 -5.58 -16.03 -0.13
C GLU A 202 -4.56 -15.01 0.41
N HIS A 203 -3.27 -15.19 0.10
CA HIS A 203 -2.30 -14.12 0.05
C HIS A 203 -1.97 -13.77 -1.40
N THR A 204 -2.19 -12.51 -1.80
CA THR A 204 -1.91 -12.03 -3.15
C THR A 204 -1.13 -10.73 -3.13
N VAL A 205 -0.15 -10.58 -4.03
CA VAL A 205 0.58 -9.32 -4.25
C VAL A 205 0.40 -8.85 -5.69
N VAL A 206 0.07 -7.57 -5.87
CA VAL A 206 -0.14 -6.93 -7.17
C VAL A 206 0.60 -5.61 -7.26
N TYR A 207 0.95 -5.16 -8.46
CA TYR A 207 1.43 -3.80 -8.69
C TYR A 207 0.29 -2.82 -8.87
N GLY A 208 0.30 -1.76 -8.07
CA GLY A 208 -0.63 -0.63 -8.17
C GLY A 208 -0.11 0.41 -9.16
N VAL A 209 -0.56 0.33 -10.41
CA VAL A 209 -0.23 1.27 -11.48
C VAL A 209 -1.44 1.45 -12.41
N SER A 210 -1.65 2.67 -12.89
CA SER A 210 -2.70 3.00 -13.87
C SER A 210 -2.39 2.41 -15.24
N ASN A 211 -3.27 2.64 -16.23
CA ASN A 211 -3.13 2.11 -17.58
C ASN A 211 -2.09 2.83 -18.44
N ASN A 212 -0.93 3.12 -17.87
CA ASN A 212 0.17 3.81 -18.52
C ASN A 212 0.62 3.04 -19.77
N SER A 213 0.92 3.78 -20.84
CA SER A 213 1.32 3.22 -22.15
C SER A 213 2.56 2.34 -22.07
N GLN A 214 3.42 2.61 -21.09
CA GLN A 214 4.55 1.78 -20.71
C GLN A 214 4.50 1.52 -19.21
N THR A 215 4.95 0.34 -18.78
CA THR A 215 5.15 0.02 -17.37
C THR A 215 6.20 -1.06 -17.22
N TYR A 216 6.89 -1.06 -16.08
CA TYR A 216 7.87 -2.09 -15.74
C TYR A 216 7.22 -3.39 -15.27
N TRP A 217 5.92 -3.40 -14.99
CA TRP A 217 5.31 -4.41 -14.14
C TRP A 217 4.19 -5.19 -14.82
N ASP A 218 4.15 -6.49 -14.56
CA ASP A 218 2.92 -7.27 -14.68
C ASP A 218 2.04 -6.98 -13.46
N ARG A 219 0.88 -6.33 -13.68
CA ARG A 219 0.08 -5.72 -12.61
C ARG A 219 -0.55 -6.75 -11.67
N ASP A 220 -1.37 -7.62 -12.23
CA ASP A 220 -2.13 -8.65 -11.52
C ASP A 220 -2.04 -9.96 -12.33
N PRO A 221 -0.90 -10.68 -12.25
CA PRO A 221 -0.74 -11.94 -12.96
C PRO A 221 -1.84 -12.92 -12.53
N GLY A 222 -2.56 -13.48 -13.50
CA GLY A 222 -3.70 -14.35 -13.22
C GLY A 222 -5.02 -13.62 -12.96
N ASN A 223 -5.03 -12.28 -12.96
CA ASN A 223 -6.23 -11.45 -12.83
C ASN A 223 -7.04 -11.78 -11.55
N VAL A 224 -6.32 -11.98 -10.44
CA VAL A 224 -6.92 -12.42 -9.16
C VAL A 224 -7.89 -11.36 -8.65
N LEU A 225 -7.53 -10.08 -8.75
CA LEU A 225 -8.37 -8.99 -8.29
C LEU A 225 -9.39 -8.56 -9.34
N GLY A 226 -9.20 -8.88 -10.62
CA GLY A 226 -10.05 -8.37 -11.70
C GLY A 226 -9.92 -6.85 -11.88
N PHE A 227 -8.79 -6.26 -11.46
CA PHE A 227 -8.59 -4.82 -11.48
C PHE A 227 -8.22 -4.34 -12.89
N VAL A 228 -9.08 -3.48 -13.46
CA VAL A 228 -8.83 -2.82 -14.76
C VAL A 228 -8.71 -1.31 -14.51
N PRO A 229 -7.51 -0.71 -14.59
CA PRO A 229 -7.34 0.73 -14.40
C PRO A 229 -8.01 1.53 -15.52
N LEU A 230 -8.56 2.70 -15.17
CA LEU A 230 -9.29 3.56 -16.11
C LEU A 230 -8.43 4.73 -16.61
N ASP A 231 -7.54 5.23 -15.76
CA ASP A 231 -6.72 6.38 -16.10
C ASP A 231 -5.40 5.90 -16.71
N ALA A 232 -4.71 6.79 -17.41
CA ALA A 232 -3.40 6.54 -17.99
C ALA A 232 -2.56 7.80 -17.90
N ALA A 233 -1.27 7.67 -17.61
CA ALA A 233 -0.34 8.78 -17.74
C ALA A 233 -0.39 9.30 -19.19
N VAL A 234 -0.76 10.58 -19.33
CA VAL A 234 -0.76 11.23 -20.64
C VAL A 234 0.68 11.40 -21.09
N ALA A 235 0.96 11.12 -22.37
CA ALA A 235 2.27 11.38 -22.94
C ALA A 235 2.61 12.87 -22.80
N ASP A 236 3.76 13.15 -22.20
CA ASP A 236 4.22 14.50 -21.93
C ASP A 236 5.65 14.64 -22.48
N PRO A 237 5.84 15.31 -23.64
CA PRO A 237 7.14 15.47 -24.27
C PRO A 237 8.15 16.22 -23.38
N GLU A 238 7.70 17.10 -22.50
CA GLU A 238 8.58 17.83 -21.58
C GLU A 238 9.11 16.90 -20.49
N LEU A 239 8.24 16.09 -19.88
CA LEU A 239 8.65 15.08 -18.91
C LEU A 239 9.52 13.99 -19.55
N ASP A 240 9.20 13.58 -20.78
CA ASP A 240 10.05 12.67 -21.53
C ASP A 240 11.43 13.30 -21.80
N ALA A 241 11.52 14.59 -22.15
CA ALA A 241 12.80 15.24 -22.40
C ALA A 241 13.60 15.59 -21.13
N ALA A 242 13.00 15.51 -19.93
CA ALA A 242 13.55 16.01 -18.67
C ALA A 242 14.80 15.27 -18.15
N GLY A 243 15.26 14.22 -18.80
CA GLY A 243 16.49 13.52 -18.45
C GLY A 243 16.53 12.07 -18.96
N PRO A 244 17.69 11.38 -18.79
CA PRO A 244 17.77 9.96 -19.11
C PRO A 244 16.80 9.16 -18.24
N GLU A 245 16.31 8.05 -18.77
CA GLU A 245 15.55 7.10 -17.96
C GLU A 245 16.44 6.57 -16.83
N PRO A 246 15.94 6.51 -15.58
CA PRO A 246 16.69 5.93 -14.48
C PRO A 246 17.13 4.50 -14.80
N ALA A 247 18.35 4.12 -14.43
CA ALA A 247 18.86 2.77 -14.68
C ALA A 247 18.11 1.68 -13.88
N TRP A 248 17.44 2.09 -12.81
CA TRP A 248 16.74 1.23 -11.85
C TRP A 248 15.29 1.66 -11.66
N GLN A 249 14.41 0.69 -11.43
CA GLN A 249 12.98 0.93 -11.25
C GLN A 249 12.67 1.74 -9.97
N GLY A 250 13.53 1.68 -8.96
CA GLY A 250 13.45 2.51 -7.74
C GLY A 250 13.66 4.01 -7.97
N GLY A 251 14.19 4.40 -9.13
CA GLY A 251 14.54 5.81 -9.39
C GLY A 251 15.60 6.29 -8.40
N ALA A 252 15.46 7.51 -7.89
CA ALA A 252 16.44 8.13 -6.99
C ALA A 252 16.60 7.43 -5.64
N PHE A 253 15.70 6.52 -5.24
CA PHE A 253 15.83 5.77 -3.98
C PHE A 253 17.08 4.90 -3.93
N VAL A 254 17.55 4.41 -5.08
CA VAL A 254 18.75 3.56 -5.16
C VAL A 254 20.05 4.28 -4.81
N ASP A 255 20.02 5.62 -4.81
CA ASP A 255 21.17 6.49 -4.57
C ASP A 255 21.14 7.10 -3.16
N ILE A 256 20.09 6.83 -2.36
CA ILE A 256 19.98 7.33 -0.99
C ILE A 256 20.96 6.57 -0.10
N ASP A 257 21.88 7.30 0.54
CA ASP A 257 22.72 6.74 1.61
C ASP A 257 21.96 6.80 2.94
N GLU A 258 21.22 5.72 3.25
CA GLU A 258 20.45 5.61 4.48
C GLU A 258 21.31 5.45 5.74
N THR A 259 22.62 5.21 5.61
CA THR A 259 23.53 5.17 6.75
C THR A 259 23.95 6.57 7.22
N ALA A 260 23.67 7.59 6.41
CA ALA A 260 23.94 8.99 6.71
C ALA A 260 22.72 9.76 7.26
N LEU A 261 21.58 9.08 7.45
CA LEU A 261 20.33 9.64 8.00
C LEU A 261 20.27 9.60 9.53
#